data_AF-A0A1I1LCF4-F1
#
_entry.id   AF-A0A1I1LCF4-F1
#
_cell.length_a   1.000
_cell.length_b   1.000
_cell.length_c   1.000
_cell.angle_alpha   90.00
_cell.angle_beta   90.00
_cell.angle_gamma   90.00
#
_symmetry.space_group_name_H-M   'P 1'
#
loop_
_entity.id
_entity.type
_entity.pdbx_description
1 polymer ?
#
loop_
_entity_poly.entity_id
_entity_poly.type
_entity_poly.pdbx_seq_one_letter_code
_entity_poly.pdbx_strand_id
1 'polypeptide(L)'
;MRKLSCFALITLTIAFVAPEKGLKDYYKNYFPIGVAVNPRMVQSGPDAELIKVQFNSMTPENAMKMGPIHPEENRYNWKDADAIAEFAQQNNIKLRGHTLCWHNQTPRWFFTDSTGKTVSREVLLARLKRHITDVMGRYKGKIYAWDVVNEAVPDTGTSLYRQSKFYEIIGEDYIEKAFQYAHEADPSAQLFYNDYNTETASKRDRIYQVLKKLKDKKVPINGVGLQAHWSIYEPTKQELEESINKFASLGLKIQFTEVDVSVYPKEHERRARRDTDKSEFTPAMNDQQAAHYKMLFEVFRKHRDKITGVTFWNLSDKYSWLDNFPVPGRKDYPLLFDQNGQPKKAYESVVKF
;
A
#
# COMPACT_ATOMS: atom_id res chain seq x y z
N MET A 1 21.45 -18.85 64.18
CA MET A 1 21.35 -19.57 62.90
C MET A 1 20.11 -19.11 62.14
N ARG A 2 20.26 -18.16 61.20
CA ARG A 2 19.19 -17.78 60.25
C ARG A 2 19.65 -18.23 58.86
N LYS A 3 18.97 -19.20 58.27
CA LYS A 3 19.19 -19.60 56.87
C LYS A 3 18.39 -18.67 55.97
N LEU A 4 19.08 -17.82 55.19
CA LEU A 4 18.49 -17.16 54.03
C LEU A 4 18.43 -18.18 52.89
N SER A 5 17.23 -18.48 52.41
CA SER A 5 17.03 -19.16 51.13
C SER A 5 17.00 -18.12 50.01
N CYS A 6 18.03 -18.09 49.17
CA CYS A 6 18.01 -17.38 47.89
C CYS A 6 17.17 -18.17 46.89
N PHE A 7 16.02 -17.63 46.49
CA PHE A 7 15.33 -18.06 45.28
C PHE A 7 16.01 -17.37 44.08
N ALA A 8 16.69 -18.15 43.26
CA ALA A 8 17.16 -17.69 41.96
C ALA A 8 15.97 -17.65 41.00
N LEU A 9 15.56 -16.43 40.61
CA LEU A 9 14.57 -16.22 39.57
C LEU A 9 15.25 -16.50 38.21
N ILE A 10 14.99 -17.66 37.61
CA ILE A 10 15.43 -17.95 36.24
C ILE A 10 14.47 -17.22 35.30
N THR A 11 14.86 -16.03 34.82
CA THR A 11 14.17 -15.38 33.70
C THR A 11 14.48 -16.16 32.43
N LEU A 12 13.50 -16.94 31.97
CA LEU A 12 13.54 -17.60 30.68
C LEU A 12 13.34 -16.55 29.58
N THR A 13 14.43 -15.96 29.09
CA THR A 13 14.40 -15.16 27.87
C THR A 13 14.17 -16.12 26.70
N ILE A 14 12.96 -16.13 26.16
CA ILE A 14 12.68 -16.77 24.86
C ILE A 14 13.41 -15.93 23.83
N ALA A 15 14.61 -16.38 23.43
CA ALA A 15 15.32 -15.80 22.31
C ALA A 15 14.48 -16.04 21.05
N PHE A 16 14.12 -14.96 20.36
CA PHE A 16 13.55 -15.04 19.02
C PHE A 16 14.63 -15.65 18.10
N VAL A 17 14.51 -16.94 17.79
CA VAL A 17 15.32 -17.57 16.75
C VAL A 17 14.68 -17.15 15.43
N ALA A 18 15.30 -16.18 14.75
CA ALA A 18 14.85 -15.78 13.43
C ALA A 18 14.83 -17.01 12.50
N PRO A 19 13.73 -17.26 11.75
CA PRO A 19 13.70 -18.35 10.80
C PRO A 19 14.82 -18.21 9.77
N GLU A 20 15.42 -19.32 9.36
CA GLU A 20 16.55 -19.38 8.41
C GLU A 20 16.21 -18.76 7.04
N LYS A 21 14.92 -18.63 6.71
CA LYS A 21 14.38 -17.98 5.50
C LYS A 21 13.16 -17.13 5.84
N GLY A 22 13.10 -15.92 5.30
CA GLY A 22 11.89 -15.07 5.29
C GLY A 22 11.12 -15.14 3.97
N LEU A 23 9.93 -14.51 3.90
CA LEU A 23 9.08 -14.45 2.70
C LEU A 23 9.88 -14.02 1.46
N LYS A 24 10.70 -12.96 1.59
CA LYS A 24 11.58 -12.47 0.53
C LYS A 24 12.47 -13.56 -0.10
N ASP A 25 12.89 -14.56 0.67
CA ASP A 25 13.80 -15.61 0.21
C ASP A 25 13.07 -16.67 -0.62
N TYR A 26 11.82 -17.01 -0.26
CA TYR A 26 10.95 -17.89 -1.05
C TYR A 26 10.60 -17.27 -2.41
N TYR A 27 10.49 -15.94 -2.46
CA TYR A 27 10.07 -15.21 -3.67
C TYR A 27 11.22 -14.51 -4.42
N LYS A 28 12.49 -14.75 -4.06
CA LYS A 28 13.64 -14.06 -4.65
C LYS A 28 13.73 -14.14 -6.18
N ASN A 29 13.24 -15.24 -6.77
CA ASN A 29 13.22 -15.47 -8.22
C ASN A 29 11.91 -15.02 -8.87
N TYR A 30 10.93 -14.53 -8.11
CA TYR A 30 9.61 -14.15 -8.60
C TYR A 30 9.47 -12.63 -8.63
N PHE A 31 9.41 -11.99 -7.46
CA PHE A 31 9.22 -10.55 -7.32
C PHE A 31 9.62 -10.10 -5.91
N PRO A 32 9.92 -8.81 -5.69
CA PRO A 32 10.06 -8.25 -4.36
C PRO A 32 8.80 -8.45 -3.51
N ILE A 33 9.01 -8.79 -2.23
CA ILE A 33 7.97 -8.90 -1.21
C ILE A 33 8.09 -7.69 -0.28
N GLY A 34 7.04 -6.88 -0.26
CA GLY A 34 6.99 -5.63 0.46
C GLY A 34 6.04 -5.61 1.65
N VAL A 35 6.19 -4.60 2.49
CA VAL A 35 5.30 -4.32 3.61
C VAL A 35 5.08 -2.83 3.79
N ALA A 36 3.85 -2.43 4.08
CA ALA A 36 3.56 -1.05 4.48
C ALA A 36 3.96 -0.82 5.94
N VAL A 37 4.69 0.26 6.20
CA VAL A 37 5.29 0.55 7.49
C VAL A 37 4.93 1.94 7.99
N ASN A 38 4.89 2.09 9.31
CA ASN A 38 4.82 3.38 9.98
C ASN A 38 6.14 3.71 10.71
N PRO A 39 6.36 4.96 11.12
CA PRO A 39 7.64 5.39 11.71
C PRO A 39 8.02 4.68 13.02
N ARG A 40 7.08 4.07 13.74
CA ARG A 40 7.38 3.34 14.99
C ARG A 40 7.99 1.97 14.70
N MET A 41 7.59 1.35 13.58
CA MET A 41 8.06 0.01 13.19
C MET A 41 9.51 0.00 12.70
N VAL A 42 10.03 1.14 12.29
CA VAL A 42 11.43 1.29 11.83
C VAL A 42 12.39 1.70 12.95
N GLN A 43 11.90 1.76 14.20
CA GLN A 43 12.72 1.88 15.40
C GLN A 43 13.22 0.50 15.84
N SER A 44 14.33 0.44 16.58
CA SER A 44 14.86 -0.82 17.09
C SER A 44 13.81 -1.57 17.92
N GLY A 45 13.53 -2.82 17.55
CA GLY A 45 12.52 -3.64 18.21
C GLY A 45 12.03 -4.81 17.35
N PRO A 46 11.07 -5.60 17.87
CA PRO A 46 10.59 -6.81 17.20
C PRO A 46 10.03 -6.56 15.79
N ASP A 47 9.34 -5.44 15.57
CA ASP A 47 8.77 -5.09 14.27
C ASP A 47 9.87 -4.84 13.23
N ALA A 48 10.94 -4.12 13.60
CA ALA A 48 12.09 -3.88 12.72
C ALA A 48 12.82 -5.19 12.38
N GLU A 49 13.00 -6.09 13.35
CA GLU A 49 13.61 -7.41 13.09
C GLU A 49 12.73 -8.24 12.16
N LEU A 50 11.41 -8.27 12.38
CA LEU A 50 10.49 -8.98 11.51
C LEU A 50 10.54 -8.41 10.08
N ILE A 51 10.57 -7.08 9.93
CA ILE A 51 10.69 -6.42 8.62
C ILE A 51 11.96 -6.88 7.90
N LYS A 52 13.12 -6.82 8.58
CA LYS A 52 14.41 -7.20 8.01
C LYS A 52 14.46 -8.67 7.60
N VAL A 53 13.86 -9.56 8.38
CA VAL A 53 13.82 -10.99 8.05
C VAL A 53 12.91 -11.26 6.86
N GLN A 54 11.72 -10.66 6.83
CA GLN A 54 10.65 -11.10 5.95
C GLN A 54 10.59 -10.36 4.60
N PHE A 55 10.99 -9.09 4.54
CA PHE A 55 10.69 -8.23 3.39
C PHE A 55 11.95 -7.64 2.74
N ASN A 56 11.86 -7.34 1.44
CA ASN A 56 12.90 -6.66 0.65
C ASN A 56 12.39 -5.41 -0.10
N SER A 57 11.17 -4.99 0.23
CA SER A 57 10.59 -3.70 -0.17
C SER A 57 9.75 -3.13 0.98
N MET A 58 9.57 -1.82 1.02
CA MET A 58 8.69 -1.14 1.96
C MET A 58 7.93 -0.01 1.29
N THR A 59 6.78 0.33 1.87
CA THR A 59 5.96 1.49 1.50
C THR A 59 5.60 2.27 2.76
N PRO A 60 5.82 3.59 2.85
CA PRO A 60 5.35 4.38 3.98
C PRO A 60 3.82 4.44 3.97
N GLU A 61 3.17 3.84 4.97
CA GLU A 61 1.71 3.71 5.03
C GLU A 61 1.01 5.08 5.01
N ASN A 62 1.61 6.08 5.67
CA ASN A 62 1.07 7.43 5.75
C ASN A 62 2.10 8.54 5.60
N ALA A 63 3.36 8.32 5.99
CA ALA A 63 4.35 9.39 6.14
C ALA A 63 4.67 10.16 4.85
N MET A 64 4.44 9.55 3.68
CA MET A 64 4.66 10.19 2.36
C MET A 64 3.38 10.63 1.65
N LYS A 65 2.21 10.54 2.30
CA LYS A 65 0.96 11.11 1.77
C LYS A 65 1.04 12.64 1.81
N MET A 66 0.30 13.29 0.91
CA MET A 66 0.35 14.75 0.70
C MET A 66 0.21 15.55 2.00
N GLY A 67 -0.75 15.20 2.86
CA GLY A 67 -0.99 15.92 4.11
C GLY A 67 0.08 15.70 5.19
N PRO A 68 0.43 14.45 5.52
CA PRO A 68 1.53 14.17 6.43
C PRO A 68 2.86 14.81 6.03
N ILE A 69 3.22 14.79 4.75
CA ILE A 69 4.53 15.28 4.30
C ILE A 69 4.56 16.78 3.98
N HIS A 70 3.46 17.35 3.47
CA HIS A 70 3.37 18.76 3.05
C HIS A 70 2.16 19.48 3.66
N PRO A 71 2.08 19.58 5.00
CA PRO A 71 0.88 20.02 5.71
C PRO A 71 0.48 21.48 5.46
N GLU A 72 1.44 22.35 5.15
CA GLU A 72 1.21 23.78 4.88
C GLU A 72 2.04 24.24 3.68
N GLU A 73 1.58 25.26 2.95
CA GLU A 73 2.13 25.69 1.65
C GLU A 73 3.65 25.96 1.65
N ASN A 74 4.19 26.41 2.78
CA ASN A 74 5.62 26.72 2.93
C ASN A 74 6.30 25.87 4.02
N ARG A 75 5.69 24.75 4.44
CA ARG A 75 6.26 23.85 5.47
C ARG A 75 6.04 22.39 5.13
N TYR A 76 7.16 21.67 5.03
CA TYR A 76 7.19 20.22 4.97
C TYR A 76 7.47 19.58 6.34
N ASN A 77 6.98 18.38 6.53
CA ASN A 77 7.31 17.52 7.66
C ASN A 77 8.04 16.27 7.15
N TRP A 78 9.38 16.34 7.16
CA TRP A 78 10.23 15.28 6.61
C TRP A 78 10.56 14.14 7.58
N LYS A 79 10.46 14.41 8.89
CA LYS A 79 11.01 13.56 9.95
C LYS A 79 10.64 12.07 9.79
N ASP A 80 9.36 11.79 9.63
CA ASP A 80 8.83 10.42 9.60
C ASP A 80 9.18 9.69 8.30
N ALA A 81 9.12 10.39 7.17
CA ALA A 81 9.45 9.84 5.87
C ALA A 81 10.96 9.63 5.70
N ASP A 82 11.79 10.52 6.26
CA ASP A 82 13.24 10.38 6.33
C ASP A 82 13.64 9.17 7.17
N ALA A 83 13.05 8.98 8.36
CA ALA A 83 13.35 7.83 9.22
C ALA A 83 13.08 6.50 8.51
N ILE A 84 11.97 6.40 7.76
CA ILE A 84 11.65 5.21 6.97
C ILE A 84 12.64 5.03 5.82
N ALA A 85 13.00 6.11 5.12
CA ALA A 85 13.97 6.06 4.03
C ALA A 85 15.37 5.64 4.51
N GLU A 86 15.82 6.18 5.64
CA GLU A 86 17.09 5.82 6.27
C GLU A 86 17.11 4.34 6.69
N PHE A 87 16.04 3.85 7.33
CA PHE A 87 15.91 2.44 7.68
C PHE A 87 15.96 1.54 6.43
N ALA A 88 15.30 1.94 5.34
CA ALA A 88 15.34 1.21 4.07
C ALA A 88 16.77 1.12 3.52
N GLN A 89 17.47 2.25 3.47
CA GLN A 89 18.85 2.32 2.97
C GLN A 89 19.82 1.50 3.84
N GLN A 90 19.77 1.65 5.16
CA GLN A 90 20.65 0.95 6.11
C GLN A 90 20.51 -0.58 6.03
N ASN A 91 19.32 -1.07 5.68
CA ASN A 91 19.02 -2.49 5.63
C ASN A 91 18.93 -3.06 4.20
N ASN A 92 19.31 -2.28 3.18
CA ASN A 92 19.24 -2.67 1.77
C ASN A 92 17.83 -3.12 1.32
N ILE A 93 16.80 -2.46 1.85
CA ILE A 93 15.39 -2.71 1.53
C ILE A 93 14.94 -1.64 0.52
N LYS A 94 14.27 -2.06 -0.55
CA LYS A 94 13.73 -1.11 -1.55
C LYS A 94 12.63 -0.24 -0.93
N LEU A 95 12.48 0.99 -1.41
CA LEU A 95 11.42 1.89 -0.95
C LEU A 95 10.52 2.31 -2.12
N ARG A 96 9.21 2.09 -1.99
CA ARG A 96 8.16 2.66 -2.85
C ARG A 96 7.62 3.91 -2.16
N GLY A 97 7.52 5.02 -2.89
CA GLY A 97 6.89 6.24 -2.40
C GLY A 97 5.37 6.22 -2.62
N HIS A 98 4.62 6.55 -1.57
CA HIS A 98 3.15 6.56 -1.56
C HIS A 98 2.63 7.76 -0.78
N THR A 99 1.96 8.75 -1.38
CA THR A 99 1.66 8.97 -2.81
C THR A 99 1.65 10.48 -3.10
N LEU A 100 1.89 10.86 -4.36
CA LEU A 100 2.14 12.24 -4.78
C LEU A 100 0.88 13.05 -5.12
N CYS A 101 -0.18 12.38 -5.57
CA CYS A 101 -1.45 13.02 -5.93
C CYS A 101 -2.62 12.11 -5.56
N TRP A 102 -3.35 12.49 -4.51
CA TRP A 102 -4.50 11.73 -4.03
C TRP A 102 -5.62 12.64 -3.58
N HIS A 103 -6.86 12.28 -3.86
CA HIS A 103 -8.02 13.06 -3.45
C HIS A 103 -8.24 13.02 -1.92
N ASN A 104 -7.78 11.95 -1.26
CA ASN A 104 -7.85 11.80 0.19
C ASN A 104 -6.56 12.28 0.85
N GLN A 105 -6.67 12.75 2.10
CA GLN A 105 -5.55 13.26 2.91
C GLN A 105 -4.70 14.36 2.24
N THR A 106 -5.26 15.11 1.29
CA THR A 106 -4.62 16.31 0.74
C THR A 106 -5.02 17.55 1.54
N PRO A 107 -4.06 18.38 2.01
CA PRO A 107 -4.36 19.57 2.79
C PRO A 107 -5.22 20.57 2.04
N ARG A 108 -6.10 21.24 2.78
CA ARG A 108 -6.99 22.28 2.25
C ARG A 108 -6.25 23.40 1.51
N TRP A 109 -5.02 23.73 1.93
CA TRP A 109 -4.24 24.82 1.33
C TRP A 109 -3.94 24.58 -0.15
N PHE A 110 -3.94 23.33 -0.65
CA PHE A 110 -3.78 23.08 -2.09
C PHE A 110 -4.90 23.75 -2.89
N PHE A 111 -6.13 23.61 -2.41
CA PHE A 111 -7.36 23.93 -3.15
C PHE A 111 -7.90 25.33 -2.89
N THR A 112 -7.44 26.01 -1.84
CA THR A 112 -7.98 27.31 -1.44
C THR A 112 -6.93 28.40 -1.28
N ASP A 113 -7.34 29.64 -1.47
CA ASP A 113 -6.53 30.83 -1.16
C ASP A 113 -6.62 31.21 0.34
N SER A 114 -5.95 32.29 0.74
CA SER A 114 -5.94 32.78 2.13
C SER A 114 -7.32 33.25 2.63
N THR A 115 -8.27 33.49 1.72
CA THR A 115 -9.66 33.85 2.05
C THR A 115 -10.58 32.63 2.09
N GLY A 116 -10.05 31.44 1.77
CA GLY A 116 -10.78 30.18 1.74
C GLY A 116 -11.54 29.92 0.44
N LYS A 117 -11.36 30.75 -0.60
CA LYS A 117 -11.97 30.55 -1.93
C LYS A 117 -11.18 29.53 -2.75
N THR A 118 -11.87 28.78 -3.61
CA THR A 118 -11.25 27.84 -4.54
C THR A 118 -10.25 28.55 -5.45
N VAL A 119 -9.06 27.99 -5.58
CA VAL A 119 -8.03 28.55 -6.46
C VAL A 119 -8.29 28.23 -7.93
N SER A 120 -7.68 29.03 -8.83
CA SER A 120 -7.66 28.75 -10.26
C SER A 120 -6.90 27.45 -10.59
N ARG A 121 -7.19 26.89 -11.77
CA ARG A 121 -6.46 25.77 -12.38
C ARG A 121 -4.94 25.97 -12.36
N GLU A 122 -4.46 27.14 -12.75
CA GLU A 122 -3.03 27.46 -12.90
C GLU A 122 -2.31 27.39 -11.55
N VAL A 123 -2.93 27.94 -10.51
CA VAL A 123 -2.43 27.88 -9.13
C VAL A 123 -2.37 26.43 -8.63
N LEU A 124 -3.41 25.63 -8.84
CA LEU A 124 -3.39 24.23 -8.37
C LEU A 124 -2.35 23.38 -9.14
N LEU A 125 -2.18 23.60 -10.45
CA LEU A 125 -1.13 22.95 -11.23
C LEU A 125 0.27 23.33 -10.75
N ALA A 126 0.50 24.61 -10.43
CA ALA A 126 1.78 25.09 -9.90
C ALA A 126 2.08 24.47 -8.52
N ARG A 127 1.08 24.43 -7.62
CA ARG A 127 1.20 23.79 -6.30
C ARG A 127 1.47 22.29 -6.41
N LEU A 128 0.77 21.59 -7.31
CA LEU A 128 1.00 20.17 -7.56
C LEU A 128 2.41 19.92 -8.12
N LYS A 129 2.86 20.72 -9.10
CA LYS A 129 4.23 20.61 -9.65
C LYS A 129 5.28 20.82 -8.58
N ARG A 130 5.15 21.87 -7.75
CA ARG A 130 6.07 22.16 -6.64
C ARG A 130 6.12 21.00 -5.66
N HIS A 131 4.97 20.51 -5.19
CA HIS A 131 4.90 19.37 -4.27
C HIS A 131 5.60 18.13 -4.81
N ILE A 132 5.31 17.75 -6.06
CA ILE A 132 5.93 16.58 -6.71
C ILE A 132 7.45 16.77 -6.82
N THR A 133 7.89 17.95 -7.26
CA THR A 133 9.31 18.26 -7.47
C THR A 133 10.08 18.22 -6.15
N ASP A 134 9.56 18.85 -5.10
CA ASP A 134 10.22 18.92 -3.80
C ASP A 134 10.30 17.53 -3.13
N VAL A 135 9.19 16.77 -3.13
CA VAL A 135 9.12 15.45 -2.50
C VAL A 135 9.99 14.44 -3.26
N MET A 136 9.83 14.32 -4.58
CA MET A 136 10.65 13.40 -5.36
C MET A 136 12.12 13.83 -5.38
N GLY A 137 12.39 15.14 -5.45
CA GLY A 137 13.74 15.69 -5.40
C GLY A 137 14.50 15.30 -4.13
N ARG A 138 13.83 15.35 -2.96
CA ARG A 138 14.42 14.94 -1.68
C ARG A 138 14.82 13.46 -1.66
N TYR A 139 14.00 12.58 -2.24
CA TYR A 139 14.21 11.13 -2.22
C TYR A 139 14.78 10.58 -3.53
N LYS A 140 15.31 11.45 -4.39
CA LYS A 140 15.88 11.06 -5.69
C LYS A 140 16.96 9.99 -5.50
N GLY A 141 16.84 8.90 -6.27
CA GLY A 141 17.74 7.75 -6.17
C GLY A 141 17.56 6.86 -4.92
N LYS A 142 16.69 7.23 -3.97
CA LYS A 142 16.36 6.39 -2.79
C LYS A 142 15.08 5.58 -2.99
N ILE A 143 14.18 6.06 -3.84
CA ILE A 143 12.88 5.44 -4.12
C ILE A 143 12.90 4.81 -5.51
N TYR A 144 12.54 3.53 -5.61
CA TYR A 144 12.55 2.81 -6.89
C TYR A 144 11.27 3.02 -7.70
N ALA A 145 10.15 3.29 -7.02
CA ALA A 145 8.84 3.47 -7.63
C ALA A 145 7.97 4.45 -6.85
N TRP A 146 7.14 5.21 -7.56
CA TRP A 146 6.18 6.15 -6.98
C TRP A 146 4.75 5.83 -7.40
N ASP A 147 3.84 5.82 -6.42
CA ASP A 147 2.43 6.07 -6.67
C ASP A 147 2.24 7.55 -7.00
N VAL A 148 2.20 7.85 -8.30
CA VAL A 148 2.09 9.25 -8.76
C VAL A 148 0.67 9.75 -8.58
N VAL A 149 -0.32 8.96 -9.00
CA VAL A 149 -1.74 9.26 -8.82
C VAL A 149 -2.42 8.06 -8.21
N ASN A 150 -3.17 8.29 -7.13
CA ASN A 150 -3.91 7.27 -6.42
C ASN A 150 -5.43 7.48 -6.58
N GLU A 151 -6.17 6.42 -6.91
CA GLU A 151 -7.63 6.34 -6.83
C GLU A 151 -8.41 7.42 -7.61
N ALA A 152 -7.98 7.70 -8.84
CA ALA A 152 -8.61 8.72 -9.69
C ALA A 152 -9.90 8.26 -10.38
N VAL A 153 -10.25 6.97 -10.29
CA VAL A 153 -11.44 6.38 -10.94
C VAL A 153 -12.53 6.11 -9.88
N PRO A 154 -13.81 6.42 -10.16
CA PRO A 154 -14.89 6.22 -9.20
C PRO A 154 -15.30 4.74 -9.13
N ASP A 155 -15.85 4.33 -8.00
CA ASP A 155 -16.29 2.95 -7.75
C ASP A 155 -17.53 2.57 -8.56
N THR A 156 -18.42 3.53 -8.77
CA THR A 156 -19.70 3.34 -9.46
C THR A 156 -19.94 4.41 -10.53
N GLY A 157 -21.00 4.23 -11.32
CA GLY A 157 -21.41 5.16 -12.37
C GLY A 157 -20.64 4.98 -13.69
N THR A 158 -20.91 5.90 -14.63
CA THR A 158 -20.35 5.87 -16.00
C THR A 158 -19.19 6.82 -16.21
N SER A 159 -18.91 7.73 -15.25
CA SER A 159 -17.77 8.64 -15.34
C SER A 159 -16.44 7.86 -15.27
N LEU A 160 -15.49 8.21 -16.13
CA LEU A 160 -14.13 7.68 -16.05
C LEU A 160 -13.33 8.25 -14.89
N TYR A 161 -13.66 9.46 -14.44
CA TYR A 161 -12.88 10.17 -13.43
C TYR A 161 -13.73 10.46 -12.20
N ARG A 162 -13.10 10.29 -11.05
CA ARG A 162 -13.63 10.68 -9.73
C ARG A 162 -13.73 12.20 -9.69
N GLN A 163 -14.87 12.71 -9.23
CA GLN A 163 -15.12 14.14 -9.03
C GLN A 163 -14.38 14.64 -7.78
N SER A 164 -13.05 14.58 -7.82
CA SER A 164 -12.17 15.12 -6.77
C SER A 164 -11.94 16.61 -6.98
N LYS A 165 -11.46 17.33 -5.96
CA LYS A 165 -11.08 18.75 -6.11
C LYS A 165 -10.00 18.97 -7.18
N PHE A 166 -9.08 18.01 -7.36
CA PHE A 166 -8.15 18.05 -8.49
C PHE A 166 -8.87 18.01 -9.84
N TYR A 167 -9.83 17.10 -10.01
CA TYR A 167 -10.62 17.00 -11.24
C TYR A 167 -11.54 18.22 -11.46
N GLU A 168 -12.22 18.69 -10.42
CA GLU A 168 -13.15 19.83 -10.50
C GLU A 168 -12.44 21.15 -10.86
N ILE A 169 -11.22 21.37 -10.33
CA ILE A 169 -10.48 22.62 -10.51
C ILE A 169 -9.60 22.59 -11.76
N ILE A 170 -8.91 21.46 -12.01
CA ILE A 170 -8.02 21.32 -13.16
C ILE A 170 -8.80 20.74 -14.34
N GLY A 171 -9.40 19.56 -14.18
CA GLY A 171 -9.94 18.74 -15.28
C GLY A 171 -9.11 17.49 -15.47
N GLU A 172 -9.49 16.62 -16.42
CA GLU A 172 -8.92 15.26 -16.56
C GLU A 172 -7.39 15.19 -16.69
N ASP A 173 -6.75 16.25 -17.20
CA ASP A 173 -5.32 16.27 -17.47
C ASP A 173 -4.45 16.48 -16.23
N TYR A 174 -5.03 16.64 -15.03
CA TYR A 174 -4.24 16.66 -13.78
C TYR A 174 -3.43 15.36 -13.61
N ILE A 175 -3.97 14.22 -14.08
CA ILE A 175 -3.31 12.92 -14.02
C ILE A 175 -2.08 12.94 -14.93
N GLU A 176 -2.26 13.33 -16.19
CA GLU A 176 -1.17 13.47 -17.16
C GLU A 176 -0.07 14.41 -16.66
N LYS A 177 -0.46 15.57 -16.12
CA LYS A 177 0.46 16.56 -15.57
C LYS A 177 1.25 16.02 -14.38
N ALA A 178 0.61 15.29 -13.46
CA ALA A 178 1.30 14.68 -12.33
C ALA A 178 2.41 13.71 -12.78
N PHE A 179 2.15 12.87 -13.78
CA PHE A 179 3.16 11.97 -14.35
C PHE A 179 4.28 12.73 -15.07
N GLN A 180 3.96 13.78 -15.84
CA GLN A 180 4.98 14.64 -16.47
C GLN A 180 5.90 15.26 -15.42
N TYR A 181 5.34 15.86 -14.36
CA TYR A 181 6.12 16.46 -13.28
C TYR A 181 6.96 15.44 -12.51
N ALA A 182 6.41 14.24 -12.27
CA ALA A 182 7.14 13.18 -11.61
C ALA A 182 8.35 12.71 -12.43
N HIS A 183 8.17 12.54 -13.74
CA HIS A 183 9.24 12.16 -14.65
C HIS A 183 10.31 13.27 -14.79
N GLU A 184 9.89 14.54 -14.81
CA GLU A 184 10.82 15.69 -14.79
C GLU A 184 11.69 15.69 -13.51
N ALA A 185 11.11 15.37 -12.34
CA ALA A 185 11.81 15.39 -11.06
C ALA A 185 12.83 14.23 -10.92
N ASP A 186 12.41 13.01 -11.26
CA ASP A 186 13.27 11.82 -11.28
C ASP A 186 12.94 10.89 -12.46
N PRO A 187 13.66 11.02 -13.60
CA PRO A 187 13.45 10.17 -14.77
C PRO A 187 13.78 8.68 -14.53
N SER A 188 14.51 8.35 -13.45
CA SER A 188 14.93 6.98 -13.16
C SER A 188 13.90 6.19 -12.35
N ALA A 189 13.04 6.88 -11.60
CA ALA A 189 11.99 6.26 -10.80
C ALA A 189 10.90 5.64 -11.70
N GLN A 190 10.37 4.48 -11.28
CA GLN A 190 9.24 3.87 -11.96
C GLN A 190 7.93 4.53 -11.52
N LEU A 191 7.13 5.00 -12.46
CA LEU A 191 5.92 5.78 -12.18
C LEU A 191 4.67 4.91 -12.33
N PHE A 192 3.87 4.85 -11.26
CA PHE A 192 2.67 4.01 -11.16
C PHE A 192 1.40 4.85 -10.95
N TYR A 193 0.31 4.37 -11.57
CA TYR A 193 -1.06 4.66 -11.16
C TYR A 193 -1.50 3.57 -10.17
N ASN A 194 -2.15 3.91 -9.05
CA ASN A 194 -2.54 2.93 -8.02
C ASN A 194 -4.04 3.05 -7.68
N ASP A 195 -4.74 1.93 -7.52
CA ASP A 195 -6.19 1.93 -7.22
C ASP A 195 -6.67 0.59 -6.62
N TYR A 196 -7.80 0.64 -5.92
CA TYR A 196 -8.52 -0.53 -5.39
C TYR A 196 -9.68 -0.96 -6.29
N ASN A 197 -10.29 -2.11 -5.98
CA ASN A 197 -11.41 -2.71 -6.74
C ASN A 197 -11.06 -2.98 -8.20
N THR A 198 -9.77 -3.21 -8.49
CA THR A 198 -9.27 -3.48 -9.84
C THR A 198 -9.71 -4.84 -10.37
N GLU A 199 -10.15 -5.73 -9.48
CA GLU A 199 -10.79 -7.01 -9.76
C GLU A 199 -12.22 -6.86 -10.29
N THR A 200 -12.92 -5.79 -9.90
CA THR A 200 -14.31 -5.55 -10.29
C THR A 200 -14.37 -5.13 -11.76
N ALA A 201 -15.03 -5.92 -12.60
CA ALA A 201 -15.04 -5.72 -14.06
C ALA A 201 -15.38 -4.28 -14.50
N SER A 202 -16.38 -3.65 -13.89
CA SER A 202 -16.78 -2.28 -14.25
C SER A 202 -15.69 -1.24 -13.94
N LYS A 203 -15.09 -1.29 -12.74
CA LYS A 203 -14.03 -0.35 -12.35
C LYS A 203 -12.72 -0.65 -13.10
N ARG A 204 -12.36 -1.93 -13.23
CA ARG A 204 -11.25 -2.42 -14.05
C ARG A 204 -11.27 -1.81 -15.45
N ASP A 205 -12.44 -1.81 -16.10
CA ASP A 205 -12.60 -1.32 -17.46
C ASP A 205 -12.45 0.20 -17.56
N ARG A 206 -12.94 0.95 -16.58
CA ARG A 206 -12.73 2.40 -16.50
C ARG A 206 -11.26 2.74 -16.26
N ILE A 207 -10.59 2.05 -15.33
CA ILE A 207 -9.15 2.24 -15.10
C ILE A 207 -8.36 1.92 -16.37
N TYR A 208 -8.67 0.81 -17.06
CA TYR A 208 -8.03 0.45 -18.32
C TYR A 208 -8.16 1.57 -19.37
N GLN A 209 -9.34 2.18 -19.51
CA GLN A 209 -9.55 3.28 -20.45
C GLN A 209 -8.72 4.52 -20.08
N VAL A 210 -8.64 4.89 -18.80
CA VAL A 210 -7.78 6.00 -18.34
C VAL A 210 -6.31 5.70 -18.65
N LEU A 211 -5.82 4.51 -18.29
CA LEU A 211 -4.43 4.14 -18.53
C LEU A 211 -4.10 4.04 -20.03
N LYS A 212 -5.03 3.52 -20.85
CA LYS A 212 -4.88 3.49 -22.30
C LYS A 212 -4.73 4.91 -22.86
N LYS A 213 -5.56 5.87 -22.43
CA LYS A 213 -5.44 7.28 -22.85
C LYS A 213 -4.06 7.85 -22.51
N LEU A 214 -3.54 7.58 -21.30
CA LEU A 214 -2.20 8.02 -20.91
C LEU A 214 -1.11 7.40 -21.79
N LYS A 215 -1.21 6.09 -22.10
CA LYS A 215 -0.28 5.40 -23.00
C LYS A 215 -0.33 5.95 -24.43
N ASP A 216 -1.52 6.17 -24.98
CA ASP A 216 -1.72 6.71 -26.33
C ASP A 216 -1.11 8.13 -26.44
N LYS A 217 -1.22 8.93 -25.38
CA LYS A 217 -0.59 10.26 -25.26
C LYS A 217 0.91 10.22 -24.94
N LYS A 218 1.52 9.04 -24.81
CA LYS A 218 2.94 8.84 -24.46
C LYS A 218 3.32 9.49 -23.10
N VAL A 219 2.38 9.53 -22.15
CA VAL A 219 2.67 9.93 -20.77
C VAL A 219 3.66 8.93 -20.15
N PRO A 220 4.64 9.38 -19.34
CA PRO A 220 5.67 8.51 -18.76
C PRO A 220 5.11 7.65 -17.61
N ILE A 221 4.21 6.72 -17.94
CA ILE A 221 3.68 5.72 -17.01
C ILE A 221 4.34 4.36 -17.27
N ASN A 222 4.89 3.76 -16.21
CA ASN A 222 5.61 2.49 -16.29
C ASN A 222 4.79 1.30 -15.78
N GLY A 223 3.86 1.52 -14.87
CA GLY A 223 3.06 0.43 -14.31
C GLY A 223 1.74 0.86 -13.68
N VAL A 224 1.00 -0.15 -13.23
CA VAL A 224 -0.21 -0.02 -12.43
C VAL A 224 -0.08 -0.81 -11.13
N GLY A 225 -0.44 -0.17 -10.02
CA GLY A 225 -0.60 -0.76 -8.71
C GLY A 225 -2.04 -1.22 -8.52
N LEU A 226 -2.22 -2.48 -8.16
CA LEU A 226 -3.50 -3.08 -7.80
C LEU A 226 -3.48 -3.21 -6.27
N GLN A 227 -4.24 -2.38 -5.55
CA GLN A 227 -4.16 -2.32 -4.08
C GLN A 227 -4.39 -3.69 -3.45
N ALA A 228 -5.39 -4.43 -3.94
CA ALA A 228 -5.72 -5.77 -3.43
C ALA A 228 -6.17 -5.81 -1.97
N HIS A 229 -6.99 -4.82 -1.59
CA HIS A 229 -7.83 -4.88 -0.39
C HIS A 229 -9.02 -5.80 -0.61
N TRP A 230 -8.94 -7.00 -0.07
CA TRP A 230 -9.82 -8.11 -0.38
C TRP A 230 -10.42 -8.75 0.88
N SER A 231 -11.33 -9.68 0.67
CA SER A 231 -11.90 -10.51 1.74
C SER A 231 -11.66 -11.98 1.44
N ILE A 232 -11.91 -12.85 2.41
CA ILE A 232 -11.86 -14.31 2.20
C ILE A 232 -12.87 -14.84 1.15
N TYR A 233 -13.72 -13.97 0.59
CA TYR A 233 -14.74 -14.30 -0.40
C TYR A 233 -14.42 -13.79 -1.81
N GLU A 234 -13.45 -12.89 -1.98
CA GLU A 234 -13.15 -12.25 -3.27
C GLU A 234 -11.67 -11.81 -3.35
N PRO A 235 -11.08 -11.68 -4.55
CA PRO A 235 -11.63 -12.01 -5.84
C PRO A 235 -11.65 -13.52 -6.07
N THR A 236 -12.41 -13.96 -7.07
CA THR A 236 -12.20 -15.28 -7.66
C THR A 236 -10.87 -15.33 -8.42
N LYS A 237 -10.34 -16.54 -8.62
CA LYS A 237 -9.15 -16.76 -9.47
C LYS A 237 -9.33 -16.15 -10.87
N GLN A 238 -10.51 -16.27 -11.45
CA GLN A 238 -10.81 -15.75 -12.77
C GLN A 238 -10.72 -14.22 -12.81
N GLU A 239 -11.38 -13.51 -11.89
CA GLU A 239 -11.36 -12.04 -11.85
C GLU A 239 -9.94 -11.50 -11.68
N LEU A 240 -9.12 -12.18 -10.86
CA LEU A 240 -7.72 -11.83 -10.66
C LEU A 240 -6.90 -12.01 -11.95
N GLU A 241 -7.02 -13.17 -12.61
CA GLU A 241 -6.32 -13.44 -13.87
C GLU A 241 -6.75 -12.48 -15.00
N GLU A 242 -8.05 -12.16 -15.09
CA GLU A 242 -8.56 -11.17 -16.05
C GLU A 242 -7.97 -9.79 -15.82
N SER A 243 -7.87 -9.35 -14.56
CA SER A 243 -7.31 -8.06 -14.18
C SER A 243 -5.82 -7.96 -14.53
N ILE A 244 -5.05 -8.99 -14.18
CA ILE A 244 -3.63 -9.09 -14.53
C ILE A 244 -3.45 -9.00 -16.05
N ASN A 245 -4.18 -9.82 -16.82
CA ASN A 245 -4.00 -9.85 -18.27
C ASN A 245 -4.47 -8.55 -18.95
N LYS A 246 -5.55 -7.94 -18.46
CA LYS A 246 -6.08 -6.69 -19.02
C LYS A 246 -5.13 -5.52 -18.82
N PHE A 247 -4.54 -5.35 -17.65
CA PHE A 247 -3.57 -4.27 -17.46
C PHE A 247 -2.23 -4.54 -18.13
N ALA A 248 -1.78 -5.79 -18.15
CA ALA A 248 -0.54 -6.18 -18.84
C ALA A 248 -0.62 -5.94 -20.36
N SER A 249 -1.81 -6.01 -20.97
CA SER A 249 -1.98 -5.76 -22.41
C SER A 249 -1.66 -4.31 -22.83
N LEU A 250 -1.58 -3.37 -21.88
CA LEU A 250 -1.11 -1.99 -22.10
C LEU A 250 0.42 -1.86 -22.10
N GLY A 251 1.15 -2.97 -21.91
CA GLY A 251 2.60 -2.97 -21.73
C GLY A 251 3.03 -2.32 -20.40
N LEU A 252 2.15 -2.33 -19.40
CA LEU A 252 2.40 -1.83 -18.06
C LEU A 252 2.90 -2.94 -17.14
N LYS A 253 3.87 -2.63 -16.28
CA LYS A 253 4.25 -3.49 -15.16
C LYS A 253 3.11 -3.54 -14.14
N ILE A 254 2.90 -4.69 -13.52
CA ILE A 254 1.89 -4.84 -12.45
C ILE A 254 2.61 -4.96 -11.11
N GLN A 255 2.10 -4.27 -10.09
CA GLN A 255 2.45 -4.53 -8.69
C GLN A 255 1.16 -4.67 -7.88
N PHE A 256 1.13 -5.66 -6.99
CA PHE A 256 0.13 -5.70 -5.93
C PHE A 256 0.67 -4.90 -4.76
N THR A 257 -0.04 -3.85 -4.35
CA THR A 257 0.58 -2.76 -3.58
C THR A 257 0.15 -2.72 -2.12
N GLU A 258 -1.01 -3.27 -1.78
CA GLU A 258 -1.65 -3.09 -0.47
C GLU A 258 -2.40 -4.39 -0.05
N VAL A 259 -1.82 -5.55 -0.32
CA VAL A 259 -2.46 -6.85 -0.11
C VAL A 259 -2.85 -7.05 1.35
N ASP A 260 -4.14 -7.23 1.57
CA ASP A 260 -4.72 -7.70 2.81
C ASP A 260 -6.02 -8.48 2.52
N VAL A 261 -6.37 -9.45 3.37
CA VAL A 261 -7.53 -10.34 3.16
C VAL A 261 -8.38 -10.36 4.42
N SER A 262 -9.34 -9.45 4.51
CA SER A 262 -10.32 -9.39 5.62
C SER A 262 -11.01 -10.73 5.82
N VAL A 263 -11.21 -11.13 7.08
CA VAL A 263 -12.02 -12.32 7.43
C VAL A 263 -13.52 -12.04 7.41
N TYR A 264 -13.91 -10.81 7.11
CA TYR A 264 -15.30 -10.37 6.98
C TYR A 264 -15.64 -10.08 5.52
N PRO A 265 -16.93 -10.14 5.14
CA PRO A 265 -17.37 -9.63 3.84
C PRO A 265 -16.97 -8.16 3.67
N LYS A 266 -16.56 -7.79 2.45
CA LYS A 266 -16.15 -6.43 2.12
C LYS A 266 -17.30 -5.46 2.29
N GLU A 267 -17.01 -4.34 2.95
CA GLU A 267 -17.93 -3.22 3.06
C GLU A 267 -17.19 -1.96 2.58
N HIS A 268 -17.79 -1.21 1.66
CA HIS A 268 -17.14 -0.05 1.04
C HIS A 268 -17.37 1.23 1.83
N GLU A 269 -18.43 1.29 2.63
CA GLU A 269 -18.85 2.49 3.34
C GLU A 269 -18.56 2.36 4.82
N ARG A 270 -18.00 3.43 5.38
CA ARG A 270 -17.78 3.51 6.83
C ARG A 270 -19.13 3.52 7.55
N ARG A 271 -19.29 2.67 8.56
CA ARG A 271 -20.48 2.65 9.41
C ARG A 271 -20.13 2.43 10.88
N ALA A 272 -21.08 2.76 11.76
CA ALA A 272 -20.95 2.46 13.19
C ALA A 272 -20.91 0.95 13.43
N ARG A 273 -20.20 0.56 14.50
CA ARG A 273 -20.19 -0.81 15.02
C ARG A 273 -21.56 -1.15 15.60
N ARG A 274 -22.02 -2.37 15.33
CA ARG A 274 -23.25 -2.97 15.86
C ARG A 274 -22.89 -4.10 16.83
N ASP A 275 -23.84 -4.50 17.66
CA ASP A 275 -23.64 -5.63 18.60
C ASP A 275 -23.37 -6.97 17.90
N THR A 276 -23.77 -7.08 16.63
CA THR A 276 -23.48 -8.25 15.78
C THR A 276 -22.08 -8.27 15.17
N ASP A 277 -21.32 -7.18 15.27
CA ASP A 277 -19.94 -7.08 14.80
C ASP A 277 -18.97 -7.73 15.81
N LYS A 278 -18.90 -9.06 15.74
CA LYS A 278 -17.98 -9.86 16.55
C LYS A 278 -16.54 -9.71 16.08
N SER A 279 -15.62 -9.64 17.03
CA SER A 279 -14.16 -9.57 16.82
C SER A 279 -13.50 -10.95 17.00
N GLU A 280 -14.00 -11.95 16.28
CA GLU A 280 -13.60 -13.35 16.42
C GLU A 280 -12.77 -13.80 15.20
N PHE A 281 -11.73 -14.60 15.44
CA PHE A 281 -11.00 -15.32 14.39
C PHE A 281 -11.18 -16.82 14.57
N THR A 282 -12.20 -17.36 13.92
CA THR A 282 -12.57 -18.77 14.08
C THR A 282 -11.62 -19.70 13.29
N PRO A 283 -11.49 -20.99 13.64
CA PRO A 283 -10.75 -21.94 12.83
C PRO A 283 -11.20 -22.00 11.36
N ALA A 284 -12.51 -21.90 11.09
CA ALA A 284 -13.06 -21.85 9.74
C ALA A 284 -12.58 -20.60 8.96
N MET A 285 -12.57 -19.43 9.60
CA MET A 285 -12.03 -18.20 8.99
C MET A 285 -10.53 -18.34 8.69
N ASN A 286 -9.75 -18.92 9.61
CA ASN A 286 -8.32 -19.15 9.42
C ASN A 286 -8.05 -20.09 8.24
N ASP A 287 -8.84 -21.17 8.12
CA ASP A 287 -8.75 -22.13 7.02
C ASP A 287 -9.12 -21.51 5.67
N GLN A 288 -10.22 -20.75 5.63
CA GLN A 288 -10.66 -20.06 4.43
C GLN A 288 -9.67 -18.98 3.99
N GLN A 289 -9.15 -18.18 4.93
CA GLN A 289 -8.13 -17.17 4.65
C GLN A 289 -6.84 -17.82 4.11
N ALA A 290 -6.39 -18.93 4.70
CA ALA A 290 -5.22 -19.65 4.22
C ALA A 290 -5.41 -20.19 2.80
N ALA A 291 -6.60 -20.74 2.50
CA ALA A 291 -6.94 -21.19 1.15
C ALA A 291 -6.98 -20.04 0.15
N HIS A 292 -7.51 -18.88 0.55
CA HIS A 292 -7.58 -17.69 -0.31
C HIS A 292 -6.19 -17.14 -0.61
N TYR A 293 -5.34 -16.93 0.40
CA TYR A 293 -3.96 -16.52 0.19
C TYR A 293 -3.17 -17.49 -0.69
N LYS A 294 -3.41 -18.80 -0.54
CA LYS A 294 -2.80 -19.81 -1.42
C LYS A 294 -3.18 -19.56 -2.88
N MET A 295 -4.48 -19.40 -3.15
CA MET A 295 -4.98 -19.12 -4.50
C MET A 295 -4.36 -17.84 -5.08
N LEU A 296 -4.35 -16.75 -4.32
CA LEU A 296 -3.78 -15.47 -4.74
C LEU A 296 -2.31 -15.64 -5.13
N PHE A 297 -1.50 -16.26 -4.28
CA PHE A 297 -0.07 -16.44 -4.54
C PHE A 297 0.24 -17.48 -5.61
N GLU A 298 -0.62 -18.49 -5.84
CA GLU A 298 -0.53 -19.35 -7.02
C GLU A 298 -0.69 -18.55 -8.31
N VAL A 299 -1.68 -17.65 -8.36
CA VAL A 299 -1.89 -16.75 -9.51
C VAL A 299 -0.71 -15.78 -9.66
N PHE A 300 -0.23 -15.20 -8.56
CA PHE A 300 0.92 -14.29 -8.62
C PHE A 300 2.17 -14.99 -9.17
N ARG A 301 2.46 -16.21 -8.72
CA ARG A 301 3.59 -17.00 -9.24
C ARG A 301 3.40 -17.38 -10.71
N LYS A 302 2.19 -17.76 -11.11
CA LYS A 302 1.84 -18.07 -12.52
C LYS A 302 2.09 -16.88 -13.44
N HIS A 303 1.86 -15.65 -12.96
CA HIS A 303 2.00 -14.41 -13.71
C HIS A 303 3.25 -13.60 -13.35
N ARG A 304 4.32 -14.27 -12.87
CA ARG A 304 5.60 -13.64 -12.50
C ARG A 304 6.30 -12.89 -13.64
N ASP A 305 5.92 -13.16 -14.89
CA ASP A 305 6.38 -12.45 -16.08
C ASP A 305 5.80 -11.03 -16.18
N LYS A 306 4.65 -10.78 -15.54
CA LYS A 306 3.91 -9.50 -15.56
C LYS A 306 3.99 -8.76 -14.22
N ILE A 307 4.12 -9.51 -13.12
CA ILE A 307 4.10 -8.99 -11.76
C ILE A 307 5.53 -8.68 -11.31
N THR A 308 5.74 -7.46 -10.82
CA THR A 308 7.05 -6.91 -10.45
C THR A 308 7.17 -6.54 -8.99
N GLY A 309 6.17 -6.87 -8.16
CA GLY A 309 6.17 -6.62 -6.73
C GLY A 309 4.83 -7.01 -6.09
N VAL A 310 4.89 -7.53 -4.86
CA VAL A 310 3.72 -7.79 -4.01
C VAL A 310 4.00 -7.21 -2.63
N THR A 311 3.17 -6.30 -2.15
CA THR A 311 3.32 -5.59 -0.88
C THR A 311 2.09 -5.81 -0.01
N PHE A 312 2.28 -6.16 1.26
CA PHE A 312 1.21 -6.30 2.24
C PHE A 312 0.90 -4.96 2.93
N TRP A 313 -0.38 -4.68 3.20
CA TRP A 313 -0.78 -3.45 3.89
C TRP A 313 -0.87 -3.64 5.40
N ASN A 314 0.18 -3.19 6.08
CA ASN A 314 0.55 -3.44 7.47
C ASN A 314 1.34 -4.75 7.70
N LEU A 315 2.12 -4.76 8.80
CA LEU A 315 3.09 -5.81 9.11
C LEU A 315 2.45 -7.08 9.69
N SER A 316 1.46 -6.89 10.55
CA SER A 316 0.82 -7.97 11.31
C SER A 316 -0.58 -7.56 11.74
N ASP A 317 -1.38 -8.54 12.15
CA ASP A 317 -2.74 -8.32 12.64
C ASP A 317 -2.76 -7.40 13.86
N LYS A 318 -1.62 -7.06 14.49
CA LYS A 318 -1.55 -6.16 15.66
C LYS A 318 -2.09 -4.75 15.38
N TYR A 319 -1.86 -4.22 14.17
CA TYR A 319 -2.14 -2.82 13.83
C TYR A 319 -2.78 -2.64 12.45
N SER A 320 -3.67 -3.55 12.05
CA SER A 320 -4.34 -3.44 10.75
C SER A 320 -5.22 -2.19 10.68
N TRP A 321 -5.16 -1.45 9.57
CA TRP A 321 -6.09 -0.36 9.30
C TRP A 321 -7.56 -0.82 9.28
N LEU A 322 -7.79 -2.10 8.94
CA LEU A 322 -9.12 -2.72 8.93
C LEU A 322 -9.77 -2.83 10.31
N ASP A 323 -8.98 -2.66 11.39
CA ASP A 323 -9.54 -2.53 12.75
C ASP A 323 -10.39 -1.25 12.90
N ASN A 324 -10.22 -0.27 12.01
CA ASN A 324 -10.86 1.04 12.08
C ASN A 324 -11.68 1.42 10.84
N PHE A 325 -11.59 0.64 9.77
CA PHE A 325 -12.35 0.82 8.55
C PHE A 325 -12.74 -0.55 7.97
N PRO A 326 -13.98 -0.76 7.49
CA PRO A 326 -15.09 0.20 7.44
C PRO A 326 -15.83 0.34 8.78
N VAL A 327 -15.58 -0.55 9.75
CA VAL A 327 -16.25 -0.57 11.05
C VAL A 327 -15.27 -0.23 12.17
N PRO A 328 -15.31 1.00 12.72
CA PRO A 328 -14.40 1.41 13.77
C PRO A 328 -14.43 0.50 15.00
N GLY A 329 -13.26 0.01 15.41
CA GLY A 329 -13.08 -0.83 16.59
C GLY A 329 -13.45 -2.31 16.40
N ARG A 330 -13.80 -2.76 15.19
CA ARG A 330 -13.97 -4.20 14.90
C ARG A 330 -12.62 -4.78 14.52
N LYS A 331 -12.04 -5.59 15.40
CA LYS A 331 -10.79 -6.31 15.12
C LYS A 331 -10.91 -7.15 13.85
N ASP A 332 -9.97 -7.01 12.93
CA ASP A 332 -9.77 -7.88 11.78
C ASP A 332 -8.46 -8.67 11.94
N TYR A 333 -8.25 -9.63 11.04
CA TYR A 333 -7.10 -10.53 11.06
C TYR A 333 -6.55 -10.74 9.65
N PRO A 334 -6.22 -9.69 8.87
CA PRO A 334 -6.14 -9.83 7.42
C PRO A 334 -4.77 -10.25 6.89
N LEU A 335 -3.74 -10.38 7.74
CA LEU A 335 -2.34 -10.48 7.33
C LEU A 335 -1.74 -11.88 7.55
N LEU A 336 -0.46 -12.05 7.22
CA LEU A 336 0.26 -13.31 7.38
C LEU A 336 0.78 -13.56 8.80
N PHE A 337 0.91 -12.51 9.60
CA PHE A 337 1.42 -12.58 10.97
C PHE A 337 0.34 -12.17 11.96
N ASP A 338 0.24 -12.90 13.07
CA ASP A 338 -0.72 -12.61 14.13
C ASP A 338 -0.33 -11.38 14.96
N GLN A 339 -1.11 -11.08 16.00
CA GLN A 339 -0.88 -9.92 16.87
C GLN A 339 0.45 -9.97 17.65
N ASN A 340 1.10 -11.14 17.73
CA ASN A 340 2.39 -11.37 18.38
C ASN A 340 3.53 -11.51 17.37
N GLY A 341 3.28 -11.23 16.09
CA GLY A 341 4.25 -11.37 15.01
C GLY A 341 4.56 -12.82 14.62
N GLN A 342 3.73 -13.79 15.05
CA GLN A 342 3.91 -15.20 14.71
C GLN A 342 3.25 -15.53 13.37
N PRO A 343 3.85 -16.41 12.54
CA PRO A 343 3.25 -16.86 11.29
C PRO A 343 1.87 -17.51 11.49
N LYS A 344 0.88 -17.11 10.70
CA LYS A 344 -0.45 -17.74 10.64
C LYS A 344 -0.47 -18.90 9.64
N LYS A 345 -1.57 -19.67 9.62
CA LYS A 345 -1.80 -20.69 8.57
C LYS A 345 -1.72 -20.11 7.15
N ALA A 346 -2.14 -18.84 6.99
CA ALA A 346 -1.97 -18.08 5.74
C ALA A 346 -0.50 -17.90 5.33
N TYR A 347 0.42 -17.66 6.27
CA TYR A 347 1.85 -17.59 5.95
C TYR A 347 2.34 -18.92 5.35
N GLU A 348 1.98 -20.04 5.97
CA GLU A 348 2.39 -21.36 5.50
C GLU A 348 1.88 -21.66 4.10
N SER A 349 0.64 -21.28 3.80
CA SER A 349 0.03 -21.51 2.49
C SER A 349 0.65 -20.67 1.37
N VAL A 350 1.26 -19.54 1.74
CA VAL A 350 2.03 -18.69 0.82
C VAL A 350 3.40 -19.30 0.52
N VAL A 351 4.12 -19.85 1.51
CA VAL A 351 5.52 -20.30 1.35
C VAL A 351 5.71 -21.78 0.97
N LYS A 352 4.71 -22.64 1.17
CA LYS A 352 4.79 -24.08 0.84
C LYS A 352 4.36 -24.33 -0.62
N PHE A 353 5.28 -24.19 -1.58
CA PHE A 353 5.07 -24.46 -3.00
C PHE A 353 6.29 -25.03 -3.71
#